data_AF-A0A8X7PLF9-F1
#
_entry.id   AF-A0A8X7PLF9-F1
#
_cell.length_a   1.000
_cell.length_b   1.000
_cell.length_c   1.000
_cell.angle_alpha   90.00
_cell.angle_beta   90.00
_cell.angle_gamma   90.00
#
_symmetry.space_group_name_H-M   'P 1'
#
loop_
_entity.id
_entity.type
_entity.pdbx_description
1 polymer ?
#
loop_
_entity_poly.entity_id
_entity_poly.type
_entity_poly.pdbx_seq_one_letter_code
_entity_poly.pdbx_strand_id
1 'polypeptide(L)'
;MGVDYSYSQHSQSDDIFGNSDDGGYSETEDLIRRDQAEISLHARSQVQYPPQPEVEFGFPQTCYCGATPLLATSTTRNDPG
;
A
#
# COMPACT_ATOMS: atom_id res chain seq x y z
N MET A 1 37.81 -5.96 1.23
CA MET A 1 37.23 -7.31 1.24
C MET A 1 35.71 -7.13 1.21
N GLY A 2 35.14 -6.89 0.03
CA GLY A 2 33.69 -6.79 -0.15
C GLY A 2 33.16 -8.16 -0.55
N VAL A 3 32.20 -8.70 0.20
CA VAL A 3 31.57 -9.98 -0.12
C VAL A 3 30.45 -9.73 -1.13
N ASP A 4 30.60 -10.27 -2.33
CA ASP A 4 29.56 -10.24 -3.36
C ASP A 4 28.47 -11.25 -2.98
N TYR A 5 27.35 -10.77 -2.45
CA TYR A 5 26.19 -11.60 -2.12
C TYR A 5 25.44 -11.97 -3.39
N SER A 6 25.77 -13.11 -3.99
CA SER A 6 25.01 -13.70 -5.08
C SER A 6 23.84 -14.51 -4.52
N TYR A 7 22.63 -13.91 -4.51
CA TYR A 7 21.41 -14.60 -4.08
C TYR A 7 20.87 -15.48 -5.22
N SER A 8 21.08 -16.79 -5.13
CA SER A 8 20.43 -17.76 -6.01
C SER A 8 19.04 -18.08 -5.48
N GLN A 9 18.01 -17.43 -6.01
CA GLN A 9 16.62 -17.83 -5.78
C GLN A 9 16.45 -19.28 -6.22
N HIS A 10 16.10 -20.17 -5.30
CA HIS A 10 15.64 -21.51 -5.66
C HIS A 10 14.31 -21.37 -6.40
N SER A 11 14.21 -21.98 -7.58
CA SER A 11 12.94 -22.15 -8.29
C SER A 11 11.97 -22.84 -7.34
N GLN A 12 10.95 -22.13 -6.87
CA GLN A 12 9.85 -22.76 -6.14
C GLN A 12 9.24 -23.80 -7.07
N SER A 13 9.28 -25.07 -6.67
CA SER A 13 8.54 -26.11 -7.36
C SER A 13 7.06 -25.95 -7.00
N ASP A 14 6.21 -25.90 -8.03
CA ASP A 14 4.75 -25.73 -7.96
C ASP A 14 4.04 -27.01 -7.48
N ASP A 15 4.45 -27.56 -6.34
CA ASP A 15 3.81 -28.72 -5.71
C ASP A 15 3.41 -28.45 -4.26
N ILE A 16 3.28 -27.17 -3.90
CA ILE A 16 2.75 -26.72 -2.60
C ILE A 16 1.21 -26.77 -2.51
N PHE A 17 0.51 -27.00 -3.62
CA PHE A 17 -0.96 -27.06 -3.68
C PHE A 17 -1.47 -28.45 -4.09
N GLY A 18 -0.84 -29.51 -3.58
CA GLY A 18 -1.47 -30.82 -3.49
C GLY A 18 -2.61 -30.83 -2.47
N ASN A 19 -3.62 -29.98 -2.64
CA ASN A 19 -4.80 -29.99 -1.79
C ASN A 19 -5.67 -31.16 -2.22
N SER A 20 -5.41 -32.30 -1.58
CA SER A 20 -6.32 -33.44 -1.57
C SER A 20 -7.67 -32.95 -1.07
N ASP A 21 -8.74 -33.26 -1.79
CA ASP A 21 -10.12 -32.95 -1.41
C ASP A 21 -10.48 -33.57 -0.04
N ASP A 22 -10.09 -32.92 1.06
CA ASP A 22 -10.61 -33.20 2.38
C ASP A 22 -11.64 -32.10 2.70
N GLY A 23 -12.87 -32.31 2.22
CA GLY A 23 -14.05 -31.50 2.55
C GLY A 23 -14.50 -31.67 4.02
N GLY A 24 -13.54 -31.82 4.93
CA GLY A 24 -13.72 -31.95 6.36
C GLY A 24 -13.87 -30.59 7.05
N TYR A 25 -14.18 -30.64 8.34
CA TYR A 25 -14.25 -29.45 9.18
C TYR A 25 -12.87 -28.77 9.24
N SER A 26 -12.77 -27.58 8.67
CA SER A 26 -11.59 -26.72 8.76
C SER A 26 -11.82 -25.64 9.82
N GLU A 27 -11.12 -25.77 10.95
CA GLU A 27 -11.15 -24.76 12.03
C GLU A 27 -10.82 -23.35 11.51
N THR A 28 -9.93 -23.24 10.51
CA THR A 28 -9.54 -21.96 9.92
C THR A 28 -10.68 -21.32 9.13
N GLU A 29 -11.41 -22.09 8.31
CA GLU A 29 -12.59 -21.58 7.60
C GLU A 29 -13.70 -21.14 8.55
N ASP A 30 -13.82 -21.84 9.67
CA ASP A 30 -14.79 -21.58 10.72
C ASP A 30 -14.46 -20.29 11.49
N LEU A 31 -13.18 -20.02 11.74
CA LEU A 31 -12.69 -18.76 12.31
C LEU A 31 -12.90 -17.59 11.33
N ILE A 32 -12.59 -17.79 10.04
CA ILE A 32 -12.81 -16.78 9.00
C ILE A 32 -14.30 -16.41 8.90
N ARG A 33 -15.21 -17.39 8.97
CA ARG A 33 -16.65 -17.13 8.93
C ARG A 33 -17.13 -16.28 10.11
N ARG A 34 -16.61 -16.54 11.32
CA ARG A 34 -16.94 -15.77 12.53
C ARG A 34 -16.45 -14.33 12.43
N ASP A 35 -15.20 -14.13 12.01
CA ASP A 35 -14.61 -12.81 11.80
C ASP A 35 -15.41 -11.98 10.79
N GLN A 36 -15.79 -12.57 9.65
CA GLN A 36 -16.62 -11.89 8.66
C GLN A 36 -18.00 -11.49 9.21
N ALA A 37 -18.62 -12.34 10.05
CA ALA A 37 -19.88 -12.02 10.69
C ALA A 37 -19.74 -10.84 11.66
N GLU A 38 -18.67 -10.78 12.45
CA GLU A 38 -18.37 -9.65 13.34
C GLU A 38 -18.12 -8.36 12.54
N ILE A 39 -17.30 -8.42 11.48
CA ILE A 39 -17.08 -7.29 10.58
C ILE A 39 -18.40 -6.80 10.00
N SER A 40 -19.32 -7.70 9.59
CA SER A 40 -20.62 -7.29 9.04
C SER A 40 -21.52 -6.56 10.05
N LEU A 41 -21.40 -6.89 11.34
CA LEU A 41 -22.11 -6.20 12.42
C LEU A 41 -21.50 -4.83 12.70
N HIS A 42 -20.16 -4.74 12.68
CA HIS A 42 -19.41 -3.50 12.95
C HIS A 42 -19.34 -2.55 11.75
N ALA A 43 -19.44 -3.04 10.51
CA ALA A 43 -19.40 -2.24 9.29
C ALA A 43 -20.58 -1.26 9.17
N ARG A 44 -21.62 -1.43 10.00
CA ARG A 44 -22.76 -0.49 10.10
C ARG A 44 -22.43 0.79 10.85
N SER A 45 -21.34 0.85 11.62
CA SER A 45 -20.86 2.13 12.14
C SER A 45 -20.17 2.86 11.00
N GLN A 46 -20.87 3.81 10.36
CA GLN A 46 -20.23 4.77 9.47
C GLN A 46 -19.16 5.50 10.27
N VAL A 47 -17.90 5.18 10.01
CA VAL A 47 -16.77 5.96 10.51
C VAL A 47 -16.79 7.28 9.75
N GLN A 48 -17.41 8.30 10.35
CA GLN A 48 -17.37 9.66 9.82
C GLN A 48 -15.96 10.21 10.09
N TYR A 49 -15.09 10.09 9.09
CA TYR A 49 -13.80 10.76 9.16
C TYR A 49 -14.02 12.28 9.13
N PRO A 50 -13.32 13.04 9.98
CA PRO A 50 -13.35 14.49 9.88
C PRO A 50 -12.83 14.91 8.50
N PRO A 51 -13.33 16.02 7.94
CA PRO A 51 -12.72 16.59 6.74
C PRO A 51 -11.24 16.82 7.01
N GLN A 52 -10.39 16.35 6.10
CA GLN A 52 -8.97 16.65 6.20
C GLN A 52 -8.80 18.17 6.16
N PRO A 53 -7.90 18.74 6.98
CA PRO A 53 -7.63 20.17 6.90
C PRO A 53 -7.21 20.52 5.48
N GLU A 54 -7.69 21.66 5.00
CA GLU A 54 -7.20 22.28 3.77
C GLU A 54 -5.74 22.70 4.00
N VAL A 55 -4.82 21.75 3.86
CA VAL A 55 -3.41 22.04 3.72
C VAL A 55 -3.23 22.56 2.30
N GLU A 56 -2.76 23.80 2.16
CA GLU A 56 -2.20 24.25 0.88
C GLU A 56 -1.01 23.34 0.56
N PHE A 57 -1.25 22.31 -0.26
CA PHE A 57 -0.19 21.63 -1.00
C PHE A 57 0.33 22.62 -2.06
N GLY A 58 1.08 23.60 -1.59
CA GLY A 58 1.77 24.58 -2.40
C GLY A 58 3.24 24.21 -2.58
N PHE A 59 3.88 24.84 -3.56
CA PHE A 59 5.33 24.87 -3.59
C PHE A 59 5.86 25.48 -2.29
N PRO A 60 6.87 24.88 -1.63
CA PRO A 60 7.45 25.44 -0.42
C PRO A 60 7.85 26.89 -0.65
N GLN A 61 7.31 27.81 0.14
CA GLN A 61 7.58 29.26 0.03
C GLN A 61 9.00 29.63 0.48
N THR A 62 9.71 28.69 1.11
CA THR A 62 11.08 28.86 1.57
C THR A 62 11.91 27.65 1.16
N CYS A 63 13.09 27.90 0.59
CA CYS A 63 14.08 26.86 0.39
C CYS A 63 14.75 26.50 1.72
N TYR A 64 15.31 25.29 1.83
CA TYR A 64 16.08 24.86 3.01
C TYR A 64 17.28 25.78 3.34
N CYS A 65 17.78 26.51 2.35
CA CYS A 65 18.84 27.52 2.51
C CYS A 65 18.32 28.91 2.93
N GLY A 66 17.00 29.09 3.13
CA GLY A 66 16.38 30.37 3.46
C GLY A 66 16.16 31.30 2.25
N ALA A 67 16.52 30.88 1.04
CA ALA A 67 16.26 31.65 -0.18
C ALA A 67 14.80 31.54 -0.62
N THR A 68 14.35 32.52 -1.41
CA THR A 68 13.05 32.48 -2.07
C THR A 68 13.07 31.44 -3.21
N PRO A 69 12.10 30.52 -3.27
CA PRO A 69 12.00 29.52 -4.33
C PRO A 69 11.80 30.19 -5.70
N LEU A 70 12.52 29.71 -6.71
CA LEU A 70 12.33 30.15 -8.09
C LEU A 70 11.28 29.26 -8.74
N LEU A 71 10.09 29.82 -8.99
CA LEU A 71 9.06 29.17 -9.81
C LEU A 71 9.46 29.31 -11.28
N ALA A 72 9.72 28.19 -11.95
CA ALA A 72 10.01 28.15 -13.38
C ALA A 72 9.07 27.13 -14.05
N THR A 73 8.50 27.50 -15.19
CA THR A 73 7.75 26.57 -16.03
C THR A 73 8.73 25.75 -16.86
N SER A 74 8.50 24.44 -16.91
CA SER A 74 9.32 23.53 -17.69
C SER A 74 8.85 23.58 -19.15
N THR A 75 9.65 24.18 -20.02
CA THR A 75 9.37 24.20 -21.47
C THR A 75 9.77 22.86 -22.10
N THR A 76 8.91 21.86 -21.94
CA THR A 76 9.01 20.60 -22.70
C THR A 76 8.10 20.67 -23.91
N ARG A 77 8.35 19.85 -24.93
CA ARG A 77 7.48 19.78 -26.12
C ARG A 77 6.00 19.49 -25.77
N ASN A 78 5.74 18.89 -24.60
CA ASN A 78 4.40 18.57 -24.12
C ASN A 78 3.80 19.63 -23.18
N ASP A 79 4.54 20.68 -22.85
CA ASP A 79 4.10 21.74 -21.95
C ASP A 79 4.54 23.11 -22.52
N PRO A 80 3.67 23.79 -23.31
CA PRO A 80 4.01 25.02 -24.00
C PRO A 80 4.11 26.26 -23.09
N GLY A 81 3.90 26.11 -21.77
CA GLY A 81 3.88 27.23 -20.82
C GLY A 81 2.51 27.89 -20.71
#